data_AF-A0A1W1DQG8-F1
#
_entry.id   AF-A0A1W1DQG8-F1
#
_cell.length_a   1.000
_cell.length_b   1.000
_cell.length_c   1.000
_cell.angle_alpha   90.00
_cell.angle_beta   90.00
_cell.angle_gamma   90.00
#
_symmetry.space_group_name_H-M   'P 1'
#
loop_
_entity.id
_entity.type
_entity.pdbx_description
1 polymer ?
#
loop_
_entity_poly.entity_id
_entity_poly.type
_entity_poly.pdbx_seq_one_letter_code
_entity_poly.pdbx_strand_id
1 'polypeptide(L)'
;MKKHERFKAKQEFPFELIADEDGELCEVFGVWQLKKFMGREYMGIVRSTFIISPDGDILKSWDKVRVKNHVNEVLEALRSL
;
A
#
# COMPACT_ATOMS: atom_id res chain seq x y z
N MET A 1 -4.23 16.06 -3.38
CA MET A 1 -3.49 16.59 -2.19
C MET A 1 -4.34 16.93 -0.95
N LYS A 2 -5.21 17.96 -0.95
CA LYS A 2 -5.92 18.46 0.28
C LYS A 2 -6.66 17.41 1.14
N LYS A 3 -7.13 16.30 0.54
CA LYS A 3 -7.81 15.21 1.27
C LYS A 3 -6.83 14.39 2.13
N HIS A 4 -5.64 14.09 1.60
CA HIS A 4 -4.61 13.32 2.30
C HIS A 4 -4.04 14.11 3.48
N GLU A 5 -3.79 15.40 3.32
CA GLU A 5 -3.33 16.29 4.40
C GLU A 5 -4.33 16.33 5.56
N ARG A 6 -5.62 16.48 5.28
CA ARG A 6 -6.67 16.47 6.31
C ARG A 6 -6.76 15.13 7.02
N PHE A 7 -6.62 14.02 6.29
CA PHE A 7 -6.64 12.69 6.88
C PHE A 7 -5.41 12.44 7.76
N LYS A 8 -4.21 12.77 7.26
CA LYS A 8 -2.95 12.74 8.01
C LYS A 8 -3.05 13.54 9.30
N ALA A 9 -3.53 14.79 9.23
CA ALA A 9 -3.69 15.65 10.40
C ALA A 9 -4.71 15.08 11.40
N LYS A 10 -5.86 14.60 10.92
CA LYS A 10 -6.91 14.02 11.77
C LYS A 10 -6.46 12.75 12.49
N GLN A 11 -5.56 11.98 11.90
CA GLN A 11 -5.04 10.73 12.48
C GLN A 11 -3.65 10.88 13.10
N GLU A 12 -3.10 12.10 13.10
CA GLU A 12 -1.80 12.44 13.68
C GLU A 12 -0.65 11.57 13.14
N PHE A 13 -0.69 11.22 11.85
CA PHE A 13 0.34 10.35 11.28
C PHE A 13 1.70 11.08 11.17
N PRO A 14 2.80 10.45 11.65
CA PRO A 14 4.13 11.03 11.58
C PRO A 14 4.83 10.82 10.22
N PHE A 15 4.07 10.40 9.20
CA PHE A 15 4.59 10.06 7.87
C PHE A 15 3.70 10.64 6.76
N GLU A 16 4.25 10.76 5.56
CA GLU A 16 3.54 11.29 4.39
C GLU A 16 2.60 10.27 3.75
N LEU A 17 1.58 10.79 3.07
CA LEU A 17 0.67 10.02 2.23
C LEU A 17 0.78 10.53 0.80
N ILE A 18 1.23 9.68 -0.11
CA ILE A 18 1.33 10.02 -1.53
C ILE A 18 -0.07 10.07 -2.13
N ALA A 19 -0.35 11.11 -2.93
CA ALA A 19 -1.56 11.22 -3.73
C ALA A 19 -1.27 10.79 -5.17
N ASP A 20 -1.44 9.49 -5.45
CA ASP A 20 -1.30 8.88 -6.78
C ASP A 20 -2.57 9.11 -7.60
N GLU A 21 -2.77 10.34 -8.08
CA GLU A 21 -4.02 10.77 -8.73
C GLU A 21 -4.18 10.24 -10.17
N ASP A 22 -3.06 10.00 -10.87
CA ASP A 22 -3.00 9.39 -12.21
C ASP A 22 -2.86 7.86 -12.18
N GLY A 23 -2.46 7.28 -11.04
CA GLY A 23 -2.38 5.85 -10.83
C GLY A 23 -1.06 5.23 -11.28
N GLU A 24 -0.07 6.04 -11.66
CA GLU A 24 1.21 5.54 -12.19
C GLU A 24 1.92 4.64 -11.18
N LEU A 25 1.95 5.03 -9.90
CA LEU A 25 2.55 4.18 -8.86
C LEU A 25 1.74 2.90 -8.68
N CYS A 26 0.42 2.98 -8.67
CA CYS A 26 -0.42 1.79 -8.56
C CYS A 26 -0.19 0.77 -9.70
N GLU A 27 0.08 1.26 -10.91
CA GLU A 27 0.41 0.44 -12.07
C GLU A 27 1.82 -0.14 -11.96
N VAL A 28 2.83 0.67 -11.66
CA VAL A 28 4.24 0.23 -11.49
C VAL A 28 4.37 -0.85 -10.42
N PHE A 29 3.67 -0.70 -9.29
CA PHE A 29 3.65 -1.70 -8.22
C PHE A 29 2.67 -2.85 -8.47
N GLY A 30 1.93 -2.85 -9.59
CA GLY A 30 1.00 -3.92 -9.96
C GLY A 30 -0.17 -4.10 -8.99
N VAL A 31 -0.53 -3.07 -8.21
CA VAL A 31 -1.59 -3.14 -7.20
C VAL A 31 -2.97 -2.79 -7.75
N TRP A 32 -3.03 -2.19 -8.94
CA TRP A 32 -4.28 -2.00 -9.68
C TRP A 32 -4.69 -3.30 -10.36
N GLN A 33 -5.66 -4.02 -9.77
CA GLN A 33 -6.01 -5.38 -10.20
C GLN A 33 -7.51 -5.55 -10.39
N LEU A 34 -7.89 -6.55 -11.18
CA LEU A 34 -9.28 -6.94 -11.39
C LEU A 34 -9.83 -7.62 -10.13
N LYS A 35 -10.91 -7.07 -9.59
CA LYS A 35 -11.61 -7.59 -8.41
C LYS A 35 -12.98 -8.12 -8.82
N LYS A 36 -13.34 -9.27 -8.25
CA LYS A 36 -14.68 -9.86 -8.37
C LYS A 36 -15.44 -9.66 -7.08
N PHE A 37 -16.60 -9.01 -7.13
CA PHE A 37 -17.51 -8.91 -6.01
C PHE A 37 -18.94 -9.14 -6.48
N MET A 38 -19.62 -10.12 -5.88
CA MET A 38 -21.01 -10.47 -6.19
C MET A 38 -21.29 -10.63 -7.69
N GLY A 39 -20.42 -11.35 -8.41
CA GLY A 39 -20.55 -11.60 -9.85
C GLY A 39 -20.21 -10.42 -10.75
N ARG A 40 -19.79 -9.27 -10.21
CA ARG A 40 -19.31 -8.12 -10.99
C ARG A 40 -17.79 -8.02 -10.92
N GLU A 41 -17.20 -7.69 -12.06
CA GLU A 41 -15.78 -7.39 -12.21
C GLU A 41 -15.56 -5.89 -12.26
N TYR A 42 -14.60 -5.40 -11.49
CA TYR A 42 -14.17 -3.99 -11.51
C TYR A 42 -12.69 -3.91 -11.15
N MET A 43 -12.00 -2.94 -11.72
CA MET A 43 -10.63 -2.66 -11.32
C MET A 43 -10.60 -1.94 -9.98
N GLY A 44 -9.63 -2.29 -9.13
CA GLY A 44 -9.47 -1.65 -7.84
C GLY A 44 -8.08 -1.89 -7.26
N ILE A 45 -7.67 -0.99 -6.36
CA ILE A 45 -6.43 -1.18 -5.61
C ILE A 45 -6.58 -2.41 -4.70
N VAL A 46 -5.67 -3.35 -4.84
CA VAL A 46 -5.45 -4.45 -3.90
C VAL A 46 -4.49 -3.95 -2.83
N ARG A 47 -4.90 -4.05 -1.56
CA ARG A 47 -4.08 -3.60 -0.44
C ARG A 47 -2.80 -4.43 -0.41
N SER A 48 -1.68 -3.75 -0.58
CA SER A 48 -0.37 -4.36 -0.64
C SER A 48 0.63 -3.56 0.19
N THR A 49 1.76 -4.16 0.53
CA THR A 49 2.87 -3.49 1.23
C THR A 49 4.18 -3.99 0.68
N PHE A 50 5.17 -3.13 0.61
CA PHE A 50 6.49 -3.41 0.05
C PHE A 50 7.56 -2.91 1.03
N ILE A 51 8.65 -3.66 1.15
CA ILE A 51 9.91 -3.18 1.72
C ILE A 51 10.89 -3.02 0.56
N ILE A 52 11.48 -1.84 0.46
CA ILE A 52 12.37 -1.43 -0.63
C ILE A 52 13.74 -1.12 -0.03
N SER A 53 14.82 -1.62 -0.65
CA SER A 53 16.19 -1.35 -0.26
C SER A 53 16.59 0.10 -0.58
N PRO A 54 17.68 0.62 0.02
CA PRO A 54 18.25 1.91 -0.38
C PRO A 54 18.64 1.99 -1.86
N ASP A 55 18.95 0.85 -2.48
CA ASP A 55 19.31 0.74 -3.90
C ASP A 55 18.08 0.67 -4.84
N GLY A 56 16.87 0.60 -4.27
CA GLY A 56 15.60 0.58 -5.00
C GLY A 56 15.00 -0.81 -5.25
N ASP A 57 15.62 -1.88 -4.75
CA ASP A 57 15.14 -3.24 -4.93
C ASP A 57 14.00 -3.57 -3.96
N ILE A 58 12.97 -4.29 -4.43
CA ILE A 58 11.92 -4.82 -3.56
C ILE A 58 12.47 -6.03 -2.79
N LEU A 59 12.75 -5.85 -1.51
CA LEU A 59 13.24 -6.92 -0.62
C LEU A 59 12.13 -7.85 -0.16
N LYS A 60 10.91 -7.33 0.00
CA LYS A 60 9.74 -8.12 0.37
C LYS A 60 8.44 -7.45 -0.07
N SER A 61 7.44 -8.24 -0.40
CA SER A 61 6.11 -7.76 -0.76
C SER A 61 5.01 -8.63 -0.15
N TRP A 62 3.86 -8.00 0.10
CA TRP A 62 2.63 -8.65 0.54
C TRP A 62 1.48 -8.17 -0.34
N ASP A 63 0.70 -9.10 -0.88
CA ASP A 63 -0.52 -8.83 -1.63
C ASP A 63 -1.77 -9.19 -0.80
N LYS A 64 -2.93 -8.64 -1.18
CA LYS A 64 -4.25 -8.95 -0.59
C LYS A 64 -4.25 -8.89 0.96
N VAL A 65 -3.54 -7.90 1.49
CA VAL A 65 -3.28 -7.72 2.91
C VAL A 65 -4.58 -7.65 3.72
N ARG A 66 -4.62 -8.44 4.80
CA ARG A 66 -5.61 -8.27 5.87
C ARG A 66 -5.00 -7.40 6.97
N VAL A 67 -5.72 -6.37 7.38
CA VAL A 67 -5.17 -5.31 8.28
C VAL A 67 -4.75 -5.86 9.64
N LYS A 68 -5.47 -6.84 10.19
CA LYS A 68 -5.20 -7.38 11.52
C LYS A 68 -3.79 -7.98 11.56
N ASN A 69 -2.96 -7.48 12.49
CA ASN A 69 -1.57 -7.88 12.75
C ASN A 69 -0.54 -7.56 11.65
N HIS A 70 -0.95 -7.05 10.49
CA HIS A 70 -0.05 -6.82 9.35
C HIS A 70 1.14 -5.90 9.67
N VAL A 71 0.91 -4.85 10.46
CA VAL A 71 1.99 -3.91 10.83
C VAL A 71 3.08 -4.62 11.63
N ASN A 72 2.72 -5.54 12.52
CA ASN A 72 3.71 -6.31 13.29
C ASN A 72 4.51 -7.25 12.38
N GLU A 73 3.83 -7.90 11.43
CA GLU A 73 4.48 -8.77 10.44
C GLU A 73 5.50 -8.00 9.58
N VAL A 74 5.13 -6.80 9.12
CA VAL A 74 6.05 -5.94 8.35
C VAL A 74 7.24 -5.51 9.21
N LEU A 75 7.01 -5.14 10.47
CA LEU A 75 8.08 -4.73 11.38
C LEU A 75 9.05 -5.88 11.70
N GLU A 76 8.53 -7.08 11.96
CA GLU A 76 9.34 -8.28 12.18
C GLU A 76 10.15 -8.64 10.94
N ALA A 77 9.54 -8.59 9.77
CA ALA A 77 10.23 -8.83 8.51
C ALA A 77 11.36 -7.82 8.29
N LEU A 78 11.11 -6.52 8.52
CA LEU A 78 12.11 -5.47 8.38
C LEU A 78 13.30 -5.67 9.32
N ARG A 79 13.07 -6.14 10.56
CA ARG A 79 14.14 -6.42 11.54
C ARG A 79 14.98 -7.64 11.20
N SER A 80 14.49 -8.51 10.31
CA SER A 80 15.17 -9.74 9.88
C SER A 80 15.95 -9.61 8.57
N LEU A 81 15.91 -8.42 7.95
CA LEU A 81 16.71 -8.05 6.78
C LEU A 81 18.07 -7.52 7.24
#